data_AF-A0A7K2TA93-F1
#
_entry.id   AF-A0A7K2TA93-F1
#
_cell.length_a   1.000
_cell.length_b   1.000
_cell.length_c   1.000
_cell.angle_alpha   90.00
_cell.angle_beta   90.00
_cell.angle_gamma   90.00
#
_symmetry.space_group_name_H-M   'P 1'
#
loop_
_entity.id
_entity.type
_entity.pdbx_description
1 polymer ?
#
loop_
_entity_poly.entity_id
_entity_poly.type
_entity_poly.pdbx_seq_one_letter_code
_entity_poly.pdbx_strand_id
1 'polypeptide(L)'
;MQPTESPDALLRSTTENIARRASEQNHYSASLGSILELIDNDEVELALDELARVVEYFRIPILRSEYDRLATVATLLDSMDSLTETGIHRFITA
;
A
#
# COMPACT_ATOMS: atom_id res chain seq x y z
N MET A 1 10.37 21.35 0.96
CA MET A 1 9.70 20.83 2.16
C MET A 1 9.87 19.32 2.10
N GLN A 2 10.58 18.71 3.05
CA GLN A 2 10.58 17.25 3.16
C GLN A 2 9.19 16.80 3.63
N PRO A 3 8.70 15.62 3.22
CA PRO A 3 7.45 15.10 3.75
C PRO A 3 7.56 15.03 5.27
N THR A 4 6.60 15.62 5.97
CA THR A 4 6.55 15.71 7.44
C THR A 4 6.25 14.36 8.10
N GLU A 5 5.91 13.34 7.32
CA GLU A 5 5.53 12.00 7.74
C GLU A 5 6.57 10.99 7.25
N SER A 6 6.94 10.02 8.10
CA SER A 6 7.87 8.94 7.72
C SER A 6 7.23 8.00 6.68
N PRO A 7 8.02 7.28 5.86
CA PRO A 7 7.51 6.27 4.93
C PRO A 7 6.58 5.26 5.61
N ASP A 8 6.92 4.84 6.83
CA ASP A 8 6.15 3.92 7.67
C ASP A 8 4.75 4.45 7.98
N ALA A 9 4.66 5.71 8.42
CA ALA A 9 3.39 6.34 8.78
C ALA A 9 2.51 6.55 7.54
N LEU A 10 3.13 6.93 6.42
CA LEU A 10 2.44 7.12 5.15
C LEU A 10 1.91 5.78 4.60
N LEU A 11 2.73 4.72 4.65
CA LEU A 11 2.33 3.38 4.22
C LEU A 11 1.23 2.82 5.13
N ARG A 12 1.41 2.89 6.45
CA ARG A 12 0.41 2.42 7.43
C ARG A 12 -0.95 3.05 7.20
N SER A 13 -1.00 4.38 7.19
CA SER A 13 -2.26 5.10 7.00
C SER A 13 -2.92 4.78 5.66
N THR A 14 -2.13 4.51 4.62
CA THR A 14 -2.65 4.11 3.30
C THR A 14 -3.20 2.67 3.34
N THR A 15 -2.48 1.73 3.93
CA THR A 15 -2.92 0.34 4.14
C THR A 15 -4.20 0.27 4.96
N GLU A 16 -4.30 1.04 6.05
CA GLU A 16 -5.50 1.12 6.89
C GLU A 16 -6.71 1.67 6.13
N ASN A 17 -6.51 2.67 5.26
CA ASN A 17 -7.59 3.22 4.44
C ASN A 17 -8.10 2.21 3.40
N ILE A 18 -7.18 1.51 2.73
CA ILE A 18 -7.51 0.42 1.81
C ILE A 18 -8.26 -0.69 2.57
N ALA A 19 -7.76 -1.11 3.73
CA ALA A 19 -8.37 -2.15 4.56
C ALA A 19 -9.77 -1.77 5.03
N ARG A 20 -9.94 -0.54 5.53
CA ARG A 20 -11.25 -0.03 5.95
C ARG A 20 -12.26 -0.06 4.81
N ARG A 21 -11.88 0.38 3.61
CA ARG A 21 -12.75 0.32 2.44
C ARG A 21 -13.01 -1.12 1.98
N ALA A 22 -11.99 -1.97 1.99
CA ALA A 22 -12.09 -3.36 1.57
C ALA A 22 -12.82 -4.26 2.58
N SER A 23 -12.97 -3.82 3.84
CA SER A 23 -13.64 -4.56 4.92
C SER A 23 -15.11 -4.88 4.62
N GLU A 24 -15.77 -4.13 3.74
CA GLU A 24 -17.11 -4.44 3.24
C GLU A 24 -17.15 -5.78 2.46
N GLN A 25 -15.98 -6.30 2.04
CA GLN A 25 -15.84 -7.48 1.18
C GLN A 25 -15.19 -8.70 1.90
N ASN A 26 -14.92 -8.63 3.21
CA ASN A 26 -14.50 -9.70 4.15
C ASN A 26 -13.32 -10.64 3.80
N HIS A 27 -12.78 -10.64 2.58
CA HIS A 27 -11.87 -11.69 2.10
C HIS A 27 -10.37 -11.34 2.20
N TYR A 28 -10.03 -10.11 2.59
CA TYR A 28 -8.64 -9.59 2.49
C TYR A 28 -8.04 -9.13 3.82
N SER A 29 -8.79 -9.27 4.93
CA SER A 29 -8.41 -8.75 6.25
C SER A 29 -7.15 -9.40 6.81
N ALA A 30 -6.94 -10.70 6.57
CA ALA A 30 -5.74 -11.40 7.00
C ALA A 30 -4.48 -10.88 6.31
N SER A 31 -4.50 -10.76 4.97
CA SER A 31 -3.36 -10.25 4.19
C SER A 31 -3.01 -8.80 4.54
N LEU A 32 -4.01 -7.94 4.70
CA LEU A 32 -3.80 -6.54 5.10
C LEU A 32 -3.32 -6.43 6.56
N GLY A 33 -3.75 -7.32 7.44
CA GLY A 33 -3.23 -7.43 8.80
C GLY A 33 -1.74 -7.77 8.82
N SER A 34 -1.31 -8.77 8.04
CA SER A 34 0.10 -9.14 7.94
C SER A 34 0.97 -8.01 7.37
N ILE A 35 0.44 -7.19 6.44
CA ILE A 35 1.16 -6.01 5.94
C ILE A 35 1.37 -4.98 7.06
N LEU A 36 0.38 -4.76 7.94
CA LEU A 36 0.54 -3.86 9.09
C LEU A 36 1.59 -4.38 10.07
N GLU A 37 1.63 -5.70 10.29
CA GLU A 37 2.67 -6.34 11.12
C GLU A 37 4.07 -6.14 10.54
N LEU A 38 4.24 -6.19 9.21
CA LEU A 38 5.53 -5.89 8.57
C LEU A 38 5.96 -4.43 8.84
N ILE A 39 5.03 -3.48 8.76
CA ILE A 39 5.31 -2.07 9.08
C ILE A 39 5.66 -1.90 10.57
N ASP A 40 4.97 -2.61 11.47
CA ASP A 40 5.28 -2.61 12.91
C ASP A 40 6.68 -3.18 13.22
N ASN A 41 7.22 -4.04 12.34
CA ASN A 41 8.55 -4.62 12.47
C ASN A 41 9.63 -3.88 11.66
N ASP A 42 9.38 -2.63 11.25
CA ASP A 42 10.28 -1.80 10.44
C ASP A 42 10.61 -2.41 9.04
N GLU A 43 9.82 -3.37 8.55
CA GLU A 43 9.98 -4.02 7.24
C GLU A 43 9.18 -3.31 6.14
N VAL A 44 9.34 -1.98 6.03
CA VAL A 44 8.49 -1.12 5.17
C VAL A 44 8.61 -1.44 3.68
N GLU A 45 9.82 -1.73 3.18
CA GLU A 45 10.03 -2.12 1.78
C GLU A 45 9.27 -3.41 1.45
N LEU A 46 9.35 -4.41 2.34
CA LEU A 46 8.64 -5.67 2.18
C LEU A 46 7.13 -5.47 2.28
N ALA A 47 6.68 -4.61 3.21
CA ALA A 47 5.28 -4.25 3.36
C ALA A 47 4.70 -3.57 2.11
N LEU A 48 5.48 -2.68 1.47
CA LEU A 48 5.10 -2.01 0.23
C LEU A 48 4.94 -3.01 -0.92
N ASP A 49 5.92 -3.91 -1.07
CA ASP A 49 5.89 -4.95 -2.10
C ASP A 49 4.71 -5.89 -1.92
N GLU A 50 4.50 -6.38 -0.69
CA GLU A 50 3.39 -7.27 -0.37
C GLU A 50 2.03 -6.59 -0.55
N LEU A 51 1.91 -5.31 -0.18
CA LEU A 51 0.69 -4.53 -0.44
C LEU A 51 0.39 -4.43 -1.93
N ALA A 52 1.41 -4.15 -2.75
CA ALA A 52 1.23 -4.05 -4.20
C ALA A 52 0.76 -5.39 -4.79
N ARG A 53 1.33 -6.51 -4.32
CA ARG A 53 0.90 -7.86 -4.71
C ARG A 53 -0.52 -8.20 -4.25
N VAL A 54 -0.89 -7.85 -3.02
CA VAL A 54 -2.24 -8.07 -2.49
C VAL A 54 -3.28 -7.27 -3.30
N VAL A 55 -2.97 -6.01 -3.62
CA VAL A 55 -3.82 -5.18 -4.49
C VAL A 55 -3.98 -5.79 -5.88
N GLU A 56 -2.90 -6.27 -6.49
CA GLU A 56 -2.94 -6.92 -7.80
C GLU A 56 -3.74 -8.24 -7.76
N TYR A 57 -3.39 -9.13 -6.84
CA TYR A 57 -3.96 -10.48 -6.73
C TYR A 57 -5.47 -10.43 -6.49
N PHE A 58 -5.91 -9.59 -5.55
CA PHE A 58 -7.33 -9.44 -5.22
C PHE A 58 -8.04 -8.37 -6.04
N ARG A 59 -7.31 -7.68 -6.94
CA ARG A 59 -7.82 -6.56 -7.75
C ARG A 59 -8.51 -5.49 -6.89
N ILE A 60 -7.90 -5.16 -5.76
CA ILE A 60 -8.48 -4.22 -4.80
C ILE A 60 -8.55 -2.83 -5.45
N PRO A 61 -9.73 -2.20 -5.51
CA PRO A 61 -9.83 -0.83 -6.00
C PRO A 61 -9.04 0.13 -5.10
N ILE A 62 -8.18 0.95 -5.71
CA ILE A 62 -7.39 1.98 -5.02
C ILE A 62 -7.81 3.36 -5.49
N LEU A 63 -7.81 4.34 -4.59
CA LEU A 63 -8.05 5.73 -4.96
C LEU A 63 -6.78 6.34 -5.57
N ARG A 64 -6.92 7.35 -6.45
CA ARG A 64 -5.76 8.08 -6.98
C ARG A 64 -4.88 8.64 -5.87
N SER A 65 -5.48 9.22 -4.84
CA SER A 65 -4.74 9.76 -3.70
C SER A 65 -3.98 8.70 -2.90
N GLU A 66 -4.45 7.45 -2.88
CA GLU A 66 -3.74 6.35 -2.22
C GLU A 66 -2.57 5.89 -3.08
N TYR A 67 -2.78 5.76 -4.41
CA TYR A 67 -1.69 5.47 -5.33
C TYR A 67 -0.58 6.53 -5.26
N ASP A 68 -0.93 7.82 -5.24
CA ASP A 68 0.03 8.91 -5.14
C ASP A 68 0.85 8.83 -3.82
N ARG A 69 0.22 8.40 -2.72
CA ARG A 69 0.92 8.14 -1.45
C ARG A 69 1.83 6.94 -1.55
N LEU A 70 1.38 5.82 -2.13
CA LEU A 70 2.22 4.64 -2.36
C LEU A 70 3.42 4.97 -3.23
N ALA A 71 3.23 5.74 -4.30
CA ALA A 71 4.32 6.20 -5.16
C ALA A 71 5.31 7.12 -4.41
N THR A 72 4.81 7.93 -3.47
CA THR A 72 5.67 8.73 -2.59
C THR A 72 6.49 7.84 -1.65
N VAL A 73 5.87 6.83 -0.99
CA VAL A 73 6.59 5.84 -0.18
C VAL A 73 7.66 5.14 -1.01
N ALA A 74 7.27 4.61 -2.16
CA ALA A 74 8.14 3.87 -3.07
C ALA A 74 9.32 4.73 -3.55
N THR A 75 9.11 6.02 -3.82
CA THR A 75 10.20 6.95 -4.17
C THR A 75 11.15 7.17 -3.00
N LEU A 76 10.64 7.29 -1.77
CA LEU A 76 11.47 7.48 -0.57
C LEU A 76 12.30 6.25 -0.22
N LEU A 77 11.81 5.06 -0.58
CA LEU A 77 12.46 3.76 -0.36
C LEU A 77 13.25 3.27 -1.58
N ASP A 78 13.38 4.08 -2.65
CA ASP A 78 13.99 3.66 -3.92
C ASP A 78 13.43 2.33 -4.47
N SER A 79 12.13 2.11 -4.24
CA SER A 79 11.41 0.85 -4.46
C SER A 79 10.21 1.03 -5.41
N MET A 80 10.36 1.91 -6.42
CA MET A 80 9.31 2.16 -7.41
C MET A 80 8.95 0.91 -8.23
N ASP A 81 9.90 -0.01 -8.40
CA ASP A 81 9.72 -1.25 -9.14
C ASP A 81 8.56 -2.09 -8.60
N SER A 82 8.39 -2.18 -7.27
CA SER A 82 7.28 -2.89 -6.61
C SER A 82 5.90 -2.45 -7.10
N LEU A 83 5.72 -1.17 -7.45
CA LEU A 83 4.46 -0.65 -7.97
C LEU A 83 4.31 -0.82 -9.49
N THR A 84 5.42 -0.74 -10.22
CA THR A 84 5.40 -0.84 -11.69
C THR A 84 5.31 -2.27 -12.17
N GLU A 85 5.95 -3.22 -11.48
CA GLU A 85 5.93 -4.65 -11.83
C GLU A 85 4.54 -5.26 -11.61
N THR A 86 3.93 -4.97 -10.47
CA THR A 86 2.54 -5.35 -10.15
C THR A 86 1.52 -4.58 -11.01
N GLY A 87 1.87 -3.37 -11.44
CA GLY A 87 1.04 -2.53 -12.28
C GLY A 87 -0.28 -2.12 -11.61
N ILE A 88 -0.25 -1.90 -10.29
CA ILE A 88 -1.45 -1.57 -9.49
C ILE A 88 -2.15 -0.27 -9.93
N HIS A 89 -1.47 0.60 -10.70
CA HIS A 89 -2.05 1.80 -11.29
C HIS A 89 -3.30 1.50 -12.14
N ARG A 90 -3.45 0.26 -12.63
CA ARG A 90 -4.62 -0.21 -13.39
C ARG A 90 -5.89 -0.35 -12.54
N PHE A 91 -5.77 -0.40 -11.22
CA PHE A 91 -6.87 -0.52 -10.27
C PHE A 91 -7.29 0.83 -9.66
N ILE A 92 -6.75 1.94 -10.18
CA ILE A 92 -7.13 3.28 -9.73
C ILE A 92 -8.56 3.57 -10.14
N THR A 93 -9.41 3.89 -9.16
CA THR A 93 -10.79 4.33 -9.38
C THR A 93 -10.94 5.85 -9.18
N ALA A 94 -11.95 6.41 -9.85
CA ALA A 94 -12.29 7.83 -9.80
C ALA A 94 -12.90 8.26 -8.46
#